data_AF-A0A7J9E7G7-F1
#
_entry.id   AF-A0A7J9E7G7-F1
#
_cell.length_a   1.000
_cell.length_b   1.000
_cell.length_c   1.000
_cell.angle_alpha   90.00
_cell.angle_beta   90.00
_cell.angle_gamma   90.00
#
_symmetry.space_group_name_H-M   'P 1'
#
loop_
_entity.id
_entity.type
_entity.pdbx_description
1 polymer ?
#
loop_
_entity_poly.entity_id
_entity_poly.type
_entity_poly.pdbx_seq_one_letter_code
_entity_poly.pdbx_strand_id
1 'polypeptide(L)'
;MHPSSKCLGFSSTGKMLFLGYCEITATVSIELKKQKLSEIKEGLDEADALIRKMDLEARSLQPSIKATLLAKLREYKHYLKNLKTDVKRITSTDTNQAARDELLESGIDGTTTVSADQKGRLLMSTERLNQSTDRIKESRRTMLETEELGVSILQDLHQQRQSLLHAHSTVRVSSNLSFQIYRVSLSFAQEKD
;
A
#
# COMPACT_ATOMS: atom_id res chain seq x y z
N MET A 1 -22.43 27.62 7.33
CA MET A 1 -22.85 29.01 7.60
C MET A 1 -23.20 29.10 9.08
N HIS A 2 -22.48 29.94 9.83
CA HIS A 2 -22.72 30.21 11.25
C HIS A 2 -24.11 30.83 11.46
N PRO A 3 -24.90 30.38 12.46
CA PRO A 3 -26.00 31.17 12.98
C PRO A 3 -25.48 31.93 14.20
N SER A 4 -24.80 33.05 13.97
CA SER A 4 -24.49 34.00 15.04
C SER A 4 -25.42 35.20 14.91
N SER A 5 -25.94 35.64 16.06
CA SER A 5 -26.32 37.04 16.32
C SER A 5 -27.70 37.55 15.88
N LYS A 6 -28.81 36.90 16.28
CA LYS A 6 -30.13 37.60 16.42
C LYS A 6 -30.95 37.08 17.61
N CYS A 7 -30.50 37.32 18.83
CA CYS A 7 -31.29 37.07 20.06
C CYS A 7 -31.34 38.30 20.97
N LEU A 8 -31.71 39.46 20.43
CA LEU A 8 -31.95 40.68 21.21
C LEU A 8 -33.37 41.16 20.91
N GLY A 9 -34.36 40.57 21.59
CA GLY A 9 -35.76 41.00 21.47
C GLY A 9 -36.85 40.04 21.99
N PHE A 10 -36.53 38.80 22.39
CA PHE A 10 -37.54 37.86 22.87
C PHE A 10 -37.72 37.90 24.40
N SER A 11 -38.99 37.91 24.84
CA SER A 11 -39.42 37.71 26.24
C SER A 11 -38.76 36.47 26.87
N SER A 12 -38.58 36.46 28.18
CA SER A 12 -37.97 35.35 28.95
C SER A 12 -38.57 33.98 28.57
N THR A 13 -39.89 33.93 28.35
CA THR A 13 -40.63 32.75 27.87
C THR A 13 -40.27 32.34 26.42
N GLY A 14 -39.99 33.30 25.55
CA GLY A 14 -39.58 33.05 24.16
C GLY A 14 -38.17 32.48 24.04
N LYS A 15 -37.25 32.88 24.93
CA LYS A 15 -35.90 32.28 25.00
C LYS A 15 -35.94 30.82 25.46
N MET A 16 -36.78 30.50 26.43
CA MET A 16 -36.96 29.13 26.94
C MET A 16 -37.54 28.19 25.87
N LEU A 17 -38.54 28.64 25.12
CA LEU A 17 -39.13 27.88 24.02
C LEU A 17 -38.13 27.64 22.86
N PHE A 18 -37.30 28.64 22.53
CA PHE A 18 -36.29 28.50 21.48
C PHE A 18 -35.16 27.54 21.86
N LEU A 19 -34.67 27.60 23.12
CA LEU A 19 -33.66 26.67 23.63
C LEU A 19 -34.19 25.23 23.65
N GLY A 20 -35.41 25.02 24.15
CA GLY A 20 -36.04 23.70 24.16
C GLY A 20 -36.27 23.14 22.75
N TYR A 21 -36.68 23.98 21.78
CA TYR A 21 -36.81 23.55 20.39
C TYR A 21 -35.47 23.13 19.78
N CYS A 22 -34.40 23.88 20.04
CA CYS A 22 -33.05 23.56 19.57
C CYS A 22 -32.56 22.21 20.13
N GLU A 23 -32.73 21.99 21.44
CA GLU A 23 -32.33 20.77 22.15
C GLU A 23 -33.11 19.53 21.67
N ILE A 24 -34.42 19.67 21.45
CA ILE A 24 -35.26 18.61 20.87
C ILE A 24 -34.82 18.30 19.43
N THR A 25 -34.54 19.30 18.60
CA THR A 25 -34.09 19.05 17.22
C THR A 25 -32.71 18.38 17.14
N ALA A 26 -31.80 18.70 18.07
CA ALA A 26 -30.48 18.09 18.15
C ALA A 26 -30.56 16.62 18.61
N THR A 27 -31.33 16.34 19.66
CA THR A 27 -31.53 14.98 20.20
C THR A 27 -32.24 14.06 19.20
N VAL A 28 -33.30 14.55 18.53
CA VAL A 28 -34.00 13.81 17.47
C VAL A 28 -33.07 13.49 16.29
N SER A 29 -32.17 14.41 15.93
CA SER A 29 -31.17 14.19 14.87
C SER A 29 -30.15 13.09 15.23
N ILE A 30 -29.74 13.02 16.50
CA ILE A 30 -28.80 12.01 16.99
C ILE A 30 -29.46 10.62 17.04
N GLU A 31 -30.67 10.52 17.60
CA GLU A 31 -31.39 9.24 17.68
C GLU A 31 -31.73 8.68 16.30
N LEU A 32 -32.16 9.53 15.35
CA LEU A 32 -32.40 9.12 13.97
C LEU A 32 -31.13 8.56 13.31
N LYS A 33 -29.97 9.19 13.52
CA LYS A 33 -28.69 8.70 13.00
C LYS A 33 -28.31 7.35 13.61
N LYS A 34 -28.45 7.20 14.92
CA LYS A 34 -28.16 5.95 15.65
C LYS A 34 -29.03 4.80 15.15
N GLN A 35 -30.32 5.07 14.93
CA GLN A 35 -31.25 4.11 14.33
C GLN A 35 -30.79 3.69 12.93
N LYS A 36 -30.48 4.67 12.05
CA LYS A 36 -29.99 4.40 10.69
C LYS A 36 -28.69 3.60 10.68
N LEU A 37 -27.78 3.87 11.62
CA LEU A 37 -26.55 3.09 11.77
C LEU A 37 -26.81 1.65 12.24
N SER A 38 -27.84 1.41 13.06
CA SER A 38 -28.27 0.06 13.43
C SER A 38 -28.81 -0.70 12.21
N GLU A 39 -29.71 -0.08 11.45
CA GLU A 39 -30.28 -0.65 10.22
C GLU A 39 -29.18 -1.02 9.21
N ILE A 40 -28.17 -0.17 9.05
CA ILE A 40 -27.03 -0.44 8.16
C ILE A 40 -26.20 -1.63 8.66
N LYS A 41 -25.97 -1.75 9.98
CA LYS A 41 -25.22 -2.88 10.56
C LYS A 41 -25.97 -4.19 10.36
N GLU A 42 -27.27 -4.20 10.62
CA GLU A 42 -28.13 -5.36 10.39
C GLU A 42 -28.11 -5.79 8.93
N GLY A 43 -28.25 -4.85 7.99
CA GLY A 43 -28.15 -5.14 6.55
C GLY A 43 -26.77 -5.64 6.12
N LEU A 44 -25.69 -5.18 6.77
CA LEU A 44 -24.33 -5.68 6.52
C LEU A 44 -24.14 -7.12 6.99
N ASP A 45 -24.79 -7.51 8.10
CA ASP A 45 -24.72 -8.86 8.64
C ASP A 45 -25.62 -9.82 7.83
N GLU A 46 -26.77 -9.35 7.36
CA GLU A 46 -27.63 -10.09 6.42
C GLU A 46 -26.90 -10.35 5.09
N ALA A 47 -26.24 -9.34 4.51
CA ALA A 47 -25.45 -9.50 3.30
C ALA A 47 -24.29 -10.50 3.50
N ASP A 48 -23.67 -10.52 4.69
CA ASP A 48 -22.61 -11.46 5.03
C ASP A 48 -23.15 -12.90 5.12
N ALA A 49 -24.33 -13.09 5.71
CA ALA A 49 -25.04 -14.37 5.74
C ALA A 49 -25.42 -14.86 4.34
N LEU A 50 -25.92 -13.97 3.48
CA LEU A 50 -26.27 -14.28 2.09
C LEU A 50 -25.04 -14.72 1.29
N ILE A 51 -23.91 -14.02 1.43
CA ILE A 51 -22.65 -14.42 0.79
C ILE A 51 -22.19 -15.80 1.26
N ARG A 52 -22.33 -16.13 2.55
CA ARG A 52 -22.02 -17.48 3.06
C ARG A 52 -22.92 -18.54 2.42
N LYS A 53 -24.21 -18.27 2.31
CA LYS A 53 -25.18 -19.18 1.65
C LYS A 53 -24.81 -19.40 0.18
N MET A 54 -24.51 -18.34 -0.54
CA MET A 54 -24.07 -18.42 -1.95
C MET A 54 -22.73 -19.18 -2.11
N ASP A 55 -21.80 -19.07 -1.15
CA ASP A 55 -20.54 -19.83 -1.16
C ASP A 55 -20.78 -21.34 -1.01
N LEU A 56 -21.73 -21.73 -0.15
CA LEU A 56 -22.14 -23.13 0.02
C LEU A 56 -22.83 -23.68 -1.23
N GLU A 57 -23.75 -22.92 -1.82
CA GLU A 57 -24.45 -23.30 -3.05
C GLU A 57 -23.48 -23.36 -4.25
N ALA A 58 -22.56 -22.41 -4.40
CA ALA A 58 -21.59 -22.43 -5.50
C ALA A 58 -20.66 -23.66 -5.46
N ARG A 59 -20.45 -24.27 -4.28
CA ARG A 59 -19.61 -25.46 -4.14
C ARG A 59 -20.24 -26.73 -4.69
N SER A 60 -21.58 -26.83 -4.69
CA SER A 60 -22.34 -27.98 -5.20
C SER A 60 -22.56 -27.93 -6.72
N LEU A 61 -22.20 -26.83 -7.38
CA LEU A 61 -22.33 -26.65 -8.83
C LEU A 61 -21.22 -27.35 -9.63
N GLN A 62 -21.50 -27.57 -10.92
CA GLN A 62 -20.57 -28.16 -11.87
C GLN A 62 -19.31 -27.27 -12.08
N PRO A 63 -18.14 -27.87 -12.40
CA PRO A 63 -16.88 -27.14 -12.51
C PRO A 63 -16.87 -25.96 -13.48
N SER A 64 -17.62 -26.04 -14.58
CA SER A 64 -17.69 -25.02 -15.64
C SER A 64 -18.26 -23.68 -15.17
N ILE A 65 -19.25 -23.69 -14.27
CA ILE A 65 -19.95 -22.48 -13.78
C ILE A 65 -19.39 -22.05 -12.41
N LYS A 66 -18.88 -23.00 -11.63
CA LYS A 66 -18.34 -22.81 -10.28
C LYS A 66 -17.21 -21.78 -10.22
N ALA A 67 -16.27 -21.81 -11.18
CA ALA A 67 -15.11 -20.90 -11.17
C ALA A 67 -15.54 -19.43 -11.25
N THR A 68 -16.46 -19.10 -12.15
CA THR A 68 -16.96 -17.73 -12.36
C THR A 68 -17.74 -17.21 -11.16
N LEU A 69 -18.58 -18.05 -10.54
CA LEU A 69 -19.35 -17.66 -9.35
C LEU A 69 -18.47 -17.46 -8.13
N LEU A 70 -17.46 -18.31 -7.92
CA LEU A 70 -16.49 -18.14 -6.84
C LEU A 70 -15.64 -16.86 -7.00
N ALA A 71 -15.32 -16.46 -8.24
CA ALA A 71 -14.66 -15.20 -8.50
C ALA A 71 -15.53 -14.01 -8.08
N LYS A 72 -16.82 -13.98 -8.48
CA LYS A 72 -17.77 -12.94 -8.04
C LYS A 72 -17.98 -12.93 -6.52
N LEU A 73 -17.98 -14.10 -5.87
CA LEU A 73 -18.08 -14.18 -4.42
C LEU A 73 -16.88 -13.57 -3.68
N ARG A 74 -15.67 -13.71 -4.23
CA ARG A 74 -14.48 -13.04 -3.67
C ARG A 74 -14.61 -11.52 -3.78
N GLU A 75 -15.12 -11.05 -4.91
CA GLU A 75 -15.36 -9.63 -5.15
C GLU A 75 -16.43 -9.07 -4.19
N TYR A 76 -17.58 -9.73 -4.02
CA TYR A 76 -18.60 -9.31 -3.06
C TYR A 76 -18.10 -9.34 -1.61
N LYS A 77 -17.30 -10.34 -1.21
CA LYS A 77 -16.64 -10.36 0.10
C LYS A 77 -15.72 -9.16 0.31
N HIS A 78 -15.00 -8.75 -0.74
CA HIS A 78 -14.14 -7.57 -0.69
C HIS A 78 -14.96 -6.28 -0.55
N TYR A 79 -16.01 -6.10 -1.36
CA TYR A 79 -16.90 -4.95 -1.25
C TYR A 79 -17.54 -4.83 0.13
N LEU A 80 -18.04 -5.94 0.68
CA LEU A 80 -18.65 -5.96 2.02
C LEU A 80 -17.64 -5.60 3.11
N LYS A 81 -16.40 -6.08 3.01
CA LYS A 81 -15.31 -5.70 3.92
C LYS A 81 -15.04 -4.19 3.88
N ASN A 82 -14.96 -3.61 2.69
CA ASN A 82 -14.73 -2.17 2.52
C ASN A 82 -15.89 -1.36 3.11
N LEU A 83 -17.12 -1.77 2.85
CA LEU A 83 -18.31 -1.10 3.39
C LEU A 83 -18.36 -1.19 4.93
N LYS A 84 -18.01 -2.35 5.53
CA LYS A 84 -17.84 -2.50 6.98
C LYS A 84 -16.77 -1.55 7.53
N THR A 85 -15.66 -1.34 6.82
CA THR A 85 -14.63 -0.38 7.25
C THR A 85 -15.08 1.08 7.14
N ASP A 86 -15.86 1.41 6.10
CA ASP A 86 -16.40 2.76 5.91
C ASP A 86 -17.42 3.12 6.97
N VAL A 87 -18.34 2.20 7.30
CA VAL A 87 -19.31 2.38 8.39
C VAL A 87 -18.62 2.53 9.74
N LYS A 88 -17.56 1.75 10.01
CA LYS A 88 -16.74 1.92 11.23
C LYS A 88 -16.07 3.28 11.27
N ARG A 89 -15.53 3.75 10.15
CA ARG A 89 -14.90 5.08 10.06
C ARG A 89 -15.91 6.18 10.37
N ILE A 90 -17.09 6.17 9.72
CA ILE A 90 -18.17 7.14 9.93
C ILE A 90 -18.62 7.14 11.40
N THR A 91 -18.81 5.95 11.98
CA THR A 91 -19.19 5.82 13.39
C THR A 91 -18.10 6.38 14.32
N SER A 92 -16.81 6.07 14.04
CA SER A 92 -15.70 6.53 14.86
C SER A 92 -15.44 8.04 14.75
N THR A 93 -15.66 8.64 13.59
CA THR A 93 -15.56 10.09 13.41
C THR A 93 -16.67 10.80 14.16
N ASP A 94 -17.87 10.21 14.21
CA ASP A 94 -19.02 10.75 14.95
C ASP A 94 -18.80 10.65 16.47
N THR A 95 -18.26 9.54 16.97
CA THR A 95 -17.89 9.42 18.40
C THR A 95 -16.77 10.38 18.80
N ASN A 96 -15.80 10.64 17.92
CA ASN A 96 -14.74 11.62 18.19
C ASN A 96 -15.26 13.06 18.11
N GLN A 97 -16.30 13.32 17.31
CA GLN A 97 -16.94 14.63 17.23
C GLN A 97 -17.86 14.87 18.43
N ALA A 98 -18.68 13.89 18.83
CA ALA A 98 -19.50 13.96 20.04
C ALA A 98 -18.65 14.05 21.32
N ALA A 99 -17.57 13.25 21.43
CA ALA A 99 -16.62 13.37 22.54
C ALA A 99 -15.83 14.69 22.49
N ARG A 100 -15.57 15.26 21.31
CA ARG A 100 -14.99 16.61 21.18
C ARG A 100 -15.95 17.68 21.64
N ASP A 101 -17.23 17.60 21.27
CA ASP A 101 -18.21 18.61 21.62
C ASP A 101 -18.51 18.57 23.14
N GLU A 102 -18.57 17.38 23.76
CA GLU A 102 -18.64 17.23 25.23
C GLU A 102 -17.33 17.67 25.94
N LEU A 103 -16.15 17.40 25.36
CA LEU A 103 -14.87 17.86 25.93
C LEU A 103 -14.62 19.36 25.74
N LEU A 104 -15.17 19.98 24.70
CA LEU A 104 -15.10 21.44 24.50
C LEU A 104 -15.99 22.18 25.51
N GLU A 105 -17.05 21.55 26.01
CA GLU A 105 -17.89 22.07 27.08
C GLU A 105 -17.24 21.90 28.48
N SER A 106 -16.40 20.87 28.67
CA SER A 106 -15.72 20.59 29.96
C SER A 106 -14.22 20.99 30.03
N GLY A 107 -13.61 21.48 28.95
CA GLY A 107 -12.16 21.39 28.72
C GLY A 107 -11.31 22.64 28.91
N ILE A 108 -11.43 23.37 30.02
CA ILE A 108 -10.44 24.43 30.34
C ILE A 108 -9.14 23.93 30.98
N ASP A 109 -9.04 22.66 31.41
CA ASP A 109 -7.88 22.17 32.19
C ASP A 109 -7.12 20.96 31.60
N GLY A 110 -7.66 20.29 30.56
CA GLY A 110 -7.06 19.07 29.96
C GLY A 110 -6.32 19.26 28.62
N THR A 111 -6.37 20.46 28.04
CA THR A 111 -5.94 20.72 26.64
C THR A 111 -4.42 20.68 26.44
N THR A 112 -3.63 20.88 27.49
CA THR A 112 -2.16 20.96 27.40
C THR A 112 -1.49 19.59 27.32
N THR A 113 -2.03 18.58 27.99
CA THR A 113 -1.44 17.22 28.04
C THR A 113 -1.77 16.39 26.80
N VAL A 114 -3.01 16.48 26.30
CA VAL A 114 -3.42 15.80 25.05
C VAL A 114 -2.71 16.37 23.83
N SER A 115 -2.46 17.69 23.80
CA SER A 115 -1.70 18.36 22.74
C SER A 115 -0.22 17.92 22.70
N ALA A 116 0.39 17.69 23.87
CA ALA A 116 1.77 17.21 23.97
C ALA A 116 1.94 15.76 23.45
N ASP A 117 1.00 14.86 23.73
CA ASP A 117 1.02 13.48 23.22
C ASP A 117 0.90 13.43 21.68
N GLN A 118 0.00 14.24 21.10
CA GLN A 118 -0.14 14.34 19.65
C GLN A 118 1.15 14.85 18.98
N LYS A 119 1.79 15.86 19.57
CA LYS A 119 3.09 16.37 19.09
C LYS A 119 4.18 15.30 19.19
N GLY A 120 4.24 14.54 20.27
CA GLY A 120 5.19 13.44 20.44
C GLY A 120 5.04 12.38 19.34
N ARG A 121 3.80 11.95 19.06
CA ARG A 121 3.51 10.99 17.99
C ARG A 121 3.89 11.50 16.61
N LEU A 122 3.63 12.77 16.31
CA LEU A 122 4.02 13.40 15.04
C LEU A 122 5.55 13.46 14.89
N LEU A 123 6.28 13.83 15.95
CA LEU A 123 7.74 13.85 15.92
C LEU A 123 8.32 12.45 15.68
N MET A 124 7.81 11.43 16.37
CA MET A 124 8.22 10.05 16.14
C MET A 124 7.93 9.58 14.71
N SER A 125 6.78 9.96 14.14
CA SER A 125 6.46 9.63 12.75
C SER A 125 7.41 10.32 11.76
N THR A 126 7.73 11.60 11.99
CA THR A 126 8.67 12.36 11.17
C THR A 126 10.08 11.79 11.26
N GLU A 127 10.54 11.40 12.44
CA GLU A 127 11.86 10.79 12.61
C GLU A 127 11.96 9.45 11.87
N ARG A 128 10.93 8.60 11.96
CA ARG A 128 10.88 7.34 11.19
C ARG A 128 10.89 7.59 9.69
N LEU A 129 10.19 8.62 9.21
CA LEU A 129 10.20 9.00 7.80
C LEU A 129 11.58 9.52 7.35
N ASN A 130 12.25 10.31 8.17
CA ASN A 130 13.61 10.79 7.88
C ASN A 130 14.59 9.62 7.82
N GLN A 131 14.56 8.71 8.80
CA GLN A 131 15.37 7.48 8.78
C GLN A 131 15.09 6.64 7.54
N SER A 132 13.83 6.47 7.15
CA SER A 132 13.48 5.74 5.92
C SER A 132 14.01 6.45 4.66
N THR A 133 13.95 7.78 4.63
CA THR A 133 14.45 8.58 3.51
C THR A 133 15.96 8.44 3.36
N ASP A 134 16.69 8.48 4.47
CA ASP A 134 18.15 8.32 4.47
C ASP A 134 18.54 6.90 4.05
N ARG A 135 17.82 5.87 4.51
CA ARG A 135 18.01 4.49 4.04
C ARG A 135 17.76 4.34 2.54
N ILE A 136 16.75 5.01 1.99
CA ILE A 136 16.46 4.98 0.55
C ILE A 136 17.59 5.69 -0.24
N LYS A 137 18.09 6.83 0.25
CA LYS A 137 19.21 7.54 -0.37
C LYS A 137 20.47 6.67 -0.39
N GLU A 138 20.77 6.01 0.74
CA GLU A 138 21.93 5.12 0.84
C GLU A 138 21.77 3.91 -0.09
N SER A 139 20.61 3.25 -0.09
CA SER A 139 20.33 2.14 -1.01
C SER A 139 20.48 2.53 -2.48
N ARG A 140 20.05 3.74 -2.85
CA ARG A 140 20.22 4.26 -4.21
C ARG A 140 21.70 4.49 -4.54
N ARG A 141 22.47 5.02 -3.59
CA ARG A 141 23.91 5.22 -3.75
C ARG A 141 24.61 3.88 -3.98
N THR A 142 24.40 2.90 -3.10
CA THR A 142 24.99 1.56 -3.24
C THR A 142 24.60 0.92 -4.56
N MET A 143 23.33 1.06 -5.00
CA MET A 143 22.88 0.52 -6.29
C MET A 143 23.63 1.12 -7.48
N LEU A 144 23.87 2.44 -7.47
CA LEU A 144 24.66 3.10 -8.52
C LEU A 144 26.13 2.65 -8.49
N GLU A 145 26.72 2.52 -7.30
CA GLU A 145 28.08 1.98 -7.15
C GLU A 145 28.17 0.53 -7.67
N THR A 146 27.13 -0.29 -7.46
CA THR A 146 27.07 -1.66 -8.02
C THR A 146 26.86 -1.69 -9.54
N GLU A 147 26.16 -0.71 -10.11
CA GLU A 147 26.02 -0.57 -11.57
C GLU A 147 27.37 -0.23 -12.21
N GLU A 148 28.09 0.74 -11.64
CA GLU A 148 29.44 1.13 -12.09
C GLU A 148 30.43 -0.05 -12.02
N LEU A 149 30.41 -0.80 -10.92
CA LEU A 149 31.21 -2.03 -10.78
C LEU A 149 30.81 -3.08 -11.83
N GLY A 150 29.51 -3.23 -12.10
CA GLY A 150 29.00 -4.13 -13.13
C GLY A 150 29.49 -3.78 -14.54
N VAL A 151 29.57 -2.49 -14.88
CA VAL A 151 30.14 -2.01 -16.14
C VAL A 151 31.63 -2.38 -16.24
N SER A 152 32.40 -2.18 -15.18
CA SER A 152 33.81 -2.55 -15.13
C SER A 152 34.02 -4.06 -15.35
N ILE A 153 33.24 -4.90 -14.66
CA ILE A 153 33.30 -6.36 -14.83
C ILE A 153 32.97 -6.78 -16.28
N LEU A 154 31.98 -6.15 -16.91
CA LEU A 154 31.64 -6.44 -18.31
C LEU A 154 32.75 -6.03 -19.28
N GLN A 155 33.42 -4.92 -19.02
CA GLN A 155 34.59 -4.49 -19.81
C GLN A 155 35.75 -5.49 -19.66
N ASP A 156 36.04 -5.92 -18.43
CA ASP A 156 37.07 -6.92 -18.15
C ASP A 156 36.77 -8.26 -18.84
N LEU A 157 35.54 -8.75 -18.75
CA LEU A 157 35.11 -9.99 -19.43
C LEU A 157 35.22 -9.86 -20.95
N HIS A 158 34.89 -8.69 -21.51
CA HIS A 158 35.07 -8.43 -22.93
C HIS A 158 36.56 -8.50 -23.31
N GLN A 159 37.44 -7.87 -22.54
CA GLN A 159 38.88 -7.89 -22.80
C GLN A 159 39.47 -9.29 -22.66
N GLN A 160 39.06 -10.05 -21.64
CA GLN A 160 39.44 -11.46 -21.47
C GLN A 160 39.01 -12.31 -22.67
N ARG A 161 37.79 -12.10 -23.19
CA ARG A 161 37.32 -12.77 -24.41
C ARG A 161 38.21 -12.44 -25.60
N GLN A 162 38.59 -11.17 -25.79
CA GLN A 162 39.50 -10.80 -26.87
C GLN A 162 40.84 -11.52 -26.72
N SER A 163 41.45 -11.50 -25.54
CA SER A 163 42.71 -12.21 -25.28
C SER A 163 42.63 -13.71 -25.58
N LEU A 164 41.52 -14.37 -25.22
CA LEU A 164 41.28 -15.78 -25.53
C LEU A 164 41.16 -16.03 -27.04
N LEU A 165 40.45 -15.17 -27.77
CA LEU A 165 40.33 -15.27 -29.23
C LEU A 165 41.69 -15.08 -29.92
N HIS A 166 42.49 -14.13 -29.45
CA HIS A 166 43.85 -13.92 -29.95
C HIS A 166 44.71 -15.16 -29.67
N ALA A 167 44.72 -15.68 -28.44
CA ALA A 167 45.45 -16.91 -28.10
C ALA A 167 45.02 -18.10 -28.99
N HIS A 168 43.72 -18.28 -29.21
CA HIS A 168 43.19 -19.34 -30.07
C HIS A 168 43.62 -19.17 -31.54
N SER A 169 43.62 -17.94 -32.08
CA SER A 169 44.13 -17.67 -33.43
C SER A 169 45.62 -17.98 -33.56
N THR A 170 46.42 -17.60 -32.57
CA THR A 170 47.86 -17.85 -32.52
C THR A 170 48.16 -19.34 -32.48
N VAL A 171 47.44 -20.11 -31.65
CA VAL A 171 47.57 -21.58 -31.60
C VAL A 171 47.23 -22.20 -32.96
N ARG A 172 46.15 -21.78 -33.61
CA ARG A 172 45.79 -22.28 -34.95
C ARG A 172 46.88 -22.01 -35.99
N VAL A 173 47.45 -20.81 -36.02
CA VAL A 173 48.55 -20.45 -36.93
C VAL A 173 49.78 -21.30 -36.63
N SER A 174 50.13 -21.46 -35.37
CA SER A 174 51.25 -22.30 -34.93
C SER A 174 51.07 -23.77 -35.34
N SER A 175 49.89 -24.36 -35.12
CA SER A 175 49.58 -25.72 -35.55
C SER A 175 49.64 -25.89 -37.07
N ASN A 176 49.16 -24.90 -37.83
CA ASN A 176 49.24 -24.95 -39.29
C ASN A 176 50.69 -24.90 -39.79
N LEU A 177 51.51 -24.02 -39.21
CA LEU A 177 52.94 -23.94 -39.54
C LEU A 177 53.66 -25.24 -39.21
N SER A 178 53.38 -25.83 -38.04
CA SER A 178 53.93 -27.13 -37.64
C SER A 178 53.58 -28.21 -38.67
N PHE A 179 52.33 -28.31 -39.08
CA PHE A 179 51.90 -29.29 -40.10
C PHE A 179 52.60 -29.08 -41.46
N GLN A 180 52.79 -27.83 -41.88
CA GLN A 180 53.53 -27.53 -43.12
C GLN A 180 55.00 -27.92 -43.01
N ILE A 181 55.64 -27.66 -41.87
CA ILE A 181 57.03 -28.10 -41.63
C ILE A 181 57.11 -29.63 -41.73
N TYR A 182 56.21 -30.36 -41.06
CA TYR A 182 56.16 -31.82 -41.12
C TYR A 182 56.00 -32.34 -42.56
N ARG A 183 55.09 -31.73 -43.34
CA ARG A 183 54.90 -32.09 -44.76
C ARG A 183 56.17 -31.89 -45.58
N VAL A 184 56.81 -30.74 -45.46
CA VAL A 184 58.03 -30.42 -46.21
C VAL A 184 59.16 -31.37 -45.82
N SER A 185 59.36 -31.63 -44.53
CA SER A 185 60.36 -32.59 -44.07
C SER A 185 60.13 -34.00 -44.62
N LEU A 186 58.88 -34.43 -44.73
CA LEU A 186 58.54 -35.74 -45.30
C LEU A 186 58.80 -35.81 -46.81
N SER A 187 58.52 -34.74 -47.56
CA SER A 187 58.86 -34.63 -48.99
C SER A 187 60.37 -34.74 -49.22
N PHE A 188 61.20 -34.05 -48.41
CA PHE A 188 62.66 -34.17 -48.50
C PHE A 188 63.19 -35.57 -48.12
N ALA A 189 62.48 -36.30 -47.26
CA ALA A 189 62.85 -37.66 -46.90
C ALA A 189 62.58 -38.65 -48.05
N GLN A 190 61.51 -38.46 -48.82
CA GLN A 190 61.15 -39.36 -49.94
C GLN A 190 62.00 -39.14 -51.21
N GLU A 191 62.69 -38.01 -51.34
CA GLU A 191 63.52 -37.69 -52.51
C GLU A 191 64.99 -38.13 -52.36
N LYS A 192 65.34 -38.75 -51.24
CA LYS A 192 66.69 -39.29 -50.97
C LYS A 192 66.82 -40.81 -51.15
N ASP A 193 65.75 -41.49 -51.55
CA ASP A 193 65.73 -42.90 -51.98
C ASP A 193 65.61 -42.98 -53.51
#